data_AF-A0A1I3C567-F1
#
_entry.id   AF-A0A1I3C567-F1
#
_cell.length_a   1.000
_cell.length_b   1.000
_cell.length_c   1.000
_cell.angle_alpha   90.00
_cell.angle_beta   90.00
_cell.angle_gamma   90.00
#
_symmetry.space_group_name_H-M   'P 1'
#
loop_
_entity.id
_entity.type
_entity.pdbx_description
1 polymer ?
#
loop_
_entity_poly.entity_id
_entity_poly.type
_entity_poly.pdbx_seq_one_letter_code
_entity_poly.pdbx_strand_id
1 'polypeptide(L)'
;MYGNDEHILNKNYKLRSMIRGYSNRDAYHAAFEVACDNKSYNPVVIYGNKGLGKTYLLHAIANETFYEGGLRGISYKRCDELMDEIKNEKFTDLLVDHYMQ
;
A
#
# COMPACT_ATOMS: atom_id res chain seq x y z
N MET A 1 -2.06 -18.76 -16.15
CA MET A 1 -1.79 -17.50 -16.87
C MET A 1 -2.47 -16.40 -16.07
N TYR A 2 -1.70 -15.68 -15.25
CA TYR A 2 -2.23 -14.70 -14.31
C TYR A 2 -2.93 -13.56 -15.04
N GLY A 3 -4.17 -13.30 -14.62
CA GLY A 3 -4.99 -12.21 -15.12
C GLY A 3 -4.28 -10.87 -15.00
N ASN A 4 -4.50 -10.03 -15.99
CA ASN A 4 -4.05 -8.65 -16.08
C ASN A 4 -4.66 -7.78 -14.96
N ASP A 5 -4.23 -7.94 -13.72
CA ASP A 5 -4.40 -6.90 -12.71
C ASP A 5 -3.36 -5.82 -12.98
N GLU A 6 -3.66 -4.99 -13.98
CA GLU A 6 -2.94 -3.76 -14.28
C GLU A 6 -2.82 -2.94 -12.98
N HIS A 7 -1.64 -3.01 -12.35
CA HIS A 7 -1.13 -2.12 -11.32
C HIS A 7 -2.20 -1.40 -10.48
N ILE A 8 -2.77 -2.13 -9.51
CA ILE A 8 -3.56 -1.56 -8.41
C ILE A 8 -2.83 -0.35 -7.77
N LEU A 9 -1.49 -0.34 -7.81
CA LEU A 9 -0.65 0.76 -7.35
C LEU A 9 -0.39 1.80 -8.44
N ASN A 10 -0.75 3.06 -8.16
CA ASN A 10 -0.39 4.18 -9.03
C ASN A 10 1.13 4.46 -8.97
N LYS A 11 1.86 4.14 -10.04
CA LYS A 11 3.32 4.32 -10.15
C LYS A 11 3.80 5.77 -10.06
N ASN A 12 2.90 6.74 -10.23
CA ASN A 12 3.22 8.15 -10.08
C ASN A 12 3.32 8.59 -8.62
N TYR A 13 2.83 7.76 -7.68
CA TYR A 13 2.91 8.05 -6.27
C TYR A 13 4.23 7.51 -5.74
N LYS A 14 5.26 8.36 -5.75
CA LYS A 14 6.60 8.05 -5.31
C LYS A 14 6.91 8.83 -4.06
N LEU A 15 7.53 8.19 -3.07
CA LEU A 15 7.79 8.83 -1.80
C LEU A 15 8.64 10.08 -2.00
N ARG A 16 9.70 9.97 -2.81
CA ARG A 16 10.60 11.09 -3.19
C ARG A 16 9.90 12.29 -3.84
N SER A 17 8.77 12.09 -4.51
CA SER A 17 8.04 13.16 -5.22
C SER A 17 7.00 13.85 -4.35
N MET A 18 6.78 13.40 -3.11
CA MET A 18 5.82 14.01 -2.20
C MET A 18 6.31 15.37 -1.72
N ILE A 19 5.46 16.40 -1.85
CA ILE A 19 5.72 17.72 -1.26
C ILE A 19 5.57 17.62 0.26
N ARG A 20 6.65 17.92 0.97
CA ARG A 20 6.72 17.89 2.43
C ARG A 20 6.40 19.27 3.00
N GLY A 21 5.42 19.32 3.89
CA GLY A 21 5.02 20.50 4.65
C GLY A 21 4.90 20.15 6.13
N TYR A 22 4.65 21.16 6.98
CA TYR A 22 4.49 20.94 8.43
C TYR A 22 3.39 19.91 8.75
N SER A 23 2.34 19.85 7.95
CA SER A 23 1.18 18.98 8.15
C SER A 23 1.38 17.50 7.78
N ASN A 24 2.43 17.16 7.04
CA ASN A 24 2.65 15.78 6.56
C ASN A 24 4.10 15.29 6.75
N ARG A 25 4.96 16.10 7.37
CA ARG A 25 6.38 15.80 7.59
C ARG A 25 6.54 14.51 8.40
N ASP A 26 5.86 14.40 9.53
CA ASP A 26 6.01 13.23 10.41
C ASP A 26 5.49 11.96 9.74
N ALA A 27 4.34 12.05 9.06
CA ALA A 27 3.79 10.96 8.28
C ALA A 27 4.72 10.52 7.13
N TYR A 28 5.42 11.48 6.50
CA TYR A 28 6.42 11.19 5.48
C TYR A 28 7.63 10.43 6.07
N HIS A 29 8.15 10.87 7.23
CA HIS A 29 9.27 10.20 7.88
C HIS A 29 8.92 8.77 8.30
N ALA A 30 7.75 8.58 8.92
CA ALA A 30 7.27 7.25 9.28
C ALA A 30 7.10 6.36 8.03
N ALA A 31 6.55 6.89 6.94
CA ALA A 31 6.40 6.17 5.68
C ALA A 31 7.76 5.77 5.06
N PHE A 32 8.76 6.65 5.13
CA PHE A 32 10.11 6.36 4.66
C PHE A 32 10.75 5.25 5.47
N GLU A 33 10.63 5.31 6.79
CA GLU A 33 11.21 4.32 7.69
C GLU A 33 10.58 2.94 7.51
N VAL A 34 9.25 2.86 7.37
CA VAL A 34 8.55 1.62 7.00
C VAL A 34 9.05 1.07 5.67
N ALA A 35 9.21 1.93 4.66
CA ALA A 35 9.65 1.49 3.34
C ALA A 35 11.08 0.91 3.34
N CYS A 36 11.97 1.47 4.16
CA CYS A 36 13.34 0.99 4.34
C CYS A 36 13.41 -0.26 5.22
N ASP A 37 12.66 -0.30 6.32
CA ASP A 37 12.60 -1.41 7.27
C ASP A 37 11.15 -1.77 7.62
N ASN A 38 10.63 -2.74 6.86
CA ASN A 38 9.25 -3.23 6.97
C ASN A 38 8.93 -3.95 8.29
N LYS A 39 9.91 -4.15 9.19
CA LYS A 39 9.70 -4.86 10.46
C LYS A 39 9.56 -3.94 11.67
N SER A 40 10.28 -2.82 11.67
CA SER A 40 10.37 -1.97 12.86
C SER A 40 9.07 -1.19 13.16
N TYR A 41 8.23 -0.94 12.15
CA TYR A 41 7.01 -0.13 12.28
C TYR A 41 5.75 -0.83 11.71
N ASN A 42 5.61 -2.12 11.98
CA ASN A 42 4.41 -2.90 11.62
C ASN A 42 3.52 -3.15 12.86
N PRO A 43 2.25 -2.70 12.88
CA PRO A 43 1.53 -1.98 11.82
C PRO A 43 1.78 -0.46 11.83
N VAL A 44 1.70 0.16 10.64
CA VAL A 44 1.68 1.62 10.48
C VAL A 44 0.27 2.12 10.21
N VAL A 45 -0.12 3.22 10.85
CA VAL A 45 -1.46 3.82 10.66
C VAL A 45 -1.30 5.30 10.32
N ILE A 46 -1.82 5.72 9.16
CA ILE A 46 -1.78 7.10 8.68
C ILE A 46 -3.19 7.70 8.75
N TYR A 47 -3.36 8.74 9.57
CA TYR A 47 -4.63 9.43 9.75
C TYR A 47 -4.50 10.94 9.51
N GLY A 48 -5.63 11.62 9.28
CA GLY A 48 -5.66 13.07 9.04
C GLY A 48 -6.82 13.49 8.14
N ASN A 49 -6.97 14.81 7.97
CA ASN A 49 -8.03 15.40 7.14
C ASN A 49 -7.94 15.01 5.65
N LYS A 50 -9.03 15.23 4.91
CA LYS A 50 -9.07 15.04 3.44
C LYS A 50 -8.00 15.91 2.77
N GLY A 51 -7.32 15.37 1.76
CA GLY A 51 -6.33 16.12 0.98
C GLY A 51 -4.91 16.15 1.55
N LEU A 52 -4.63 15.57 2.72
CA LEU A 52 -3.27 15.55 3.31
C LEU A 52 -2.34 14.46 2.75
N GLY A 53 -2.75 13.76 1.68
CA GLY A 53 -1.88 12.78 1.02
C GLY A 53 -1.86 11.37 1.62
N LYS A 54 -2.86 10.97 2.42
CA LYS A 54 -2.94 9.62 3.01
C LYS A 54 -2.86 8.49 1.96
N THR A 55 -3.71 8.56 0.94
CA THR A 55 -3.71 7.61 -0.19
C THR A 55 -2.38 7.66 -0.93
N TYR A 56 -1.83 8.87 -1.15
CA TYR A 56 -0.53 9.05 -1.80
C TYR A 56 0.58 8.32 -1.03
N LEU A 57 0.68 8.55 0.29
CA LEU A 57 1.68 7.92 1.16
C LEU A 57 1.59 6.40 1.10
N LEU A 58 0.38 5.85 1.14
CA LEU A 58 0.21 4.41 1.17
C LEU A 58 0.66 3.74 -0.14
N HIS A 59 0.31 4.32 -1.28
CA HIS A 59 0.84 3.87 -2.58
C HIS A 59 2.34 4.13 -2.71
N ALA A 60 2.86 5.22 -2.14
CA ALA A 60 4.28 5.55 -2.20
C ALA A 60 5.14 4.54 -1.42
N ILE A 61 4.73 4.16 -0.20
CA ILE A 61 5.36 3.08 0.57
C ILE A 61 5.33 1.79 -0.25
N ALA A 62 4.17 1.47 -0.83
CA ALA A 62 3.99 0.26 -1.62
C ALA A 62 4.90 0.22 -2.86
N ASN A 63 5.02 1.33 -3.58
CA ASN A 63 5.93 1.43 -4.71
C ASN A 63 7.40 1.33 -4.27
N GLU A 64 7.80 2.02 -3.20
CA GLU A 64 9.19 1.98 -2.73
C GLU A 64 9.58 0.55 -2.28
N THR A 65 8.71 -0.11 -1.54
CA THR A 65 8.95 -1.49 -1.05
C THR A 65 8.96 -2.53 -2.17
N PHE A 66 8.11 -2.39 -3.18
CA PHE A 66 8.06 -3.31 -4.31
C PHE A 66 9.21 -3.10 -5.31
N TYR A 67 9.48 -1.84 -5.70
CA TYR A 67 10.48 -1.55 -6.73
C TYR A 67 11.90 -1.38 -6.17
N GLU A 68 12.08 -0.78 -4.99
CA GLU A 68 13.39 -0.57 -4.38
C GLU A 68 13.72 -1.62 -3.30
N GLY A 69 12.70 -2.11 -2.57
CA GLY A 69 12.87 -3.04 -1.44
C GLY A 69 12.92 -4.53 -1.79
N GLY A 70 12.70 -4.91 -3.06
CA GLY A 70 12.79 -6.31 -3.51
C GLY A 70 11.70 -7.25 -2.97
N LEU A 71 10.63 -6.70 -2.37
CA LEU A 71 9.47 -7.49 -1.93
C LEU A 71 8.74 -8.09 -3.13
N ARG A 72 8.49 -9.41 -3.06
CA ARG A 72 7.90 -10.17 -4.17
C ARG A 72 6.37 -10.07 -4.27
N GLY A 73 5.71 -9.65 -3.20
CA GLY A 73 4.24 -9.58 -3.15
C GLY A 73 3.78 -8.34 -2.41
N ILE A 74 2.85 -7.61 -3.03
CA ILE A 74 2.18 -6.47 -2.43
C ILE A 74 0.70 -6.47 -2.80
N SER A 75 -0.16 -6.22 -1.81
CA SER A 75 -1.60 -6.06 -2.02
C SER A 75 -2.04 -4.71 -1.49
N TYR A 76 -2.82 -4.00 -2.29
CA TYR A 76 -3.53 -2.79 -1.88
C TYR A 76 -5.01 -3.03 -2.08
N LYS A 77 -5.81 -2.53 -1.13
CA LYS A 77 -7.25 -2.62 -1.22
C LYS A 77 -7.89 -1.45 -0.50
N ARG A 78 -8.96 -0.92 -1.07
CA ARG A 78 -9.78 0.05 -0.36
C ARG A 78 -10.71 -0.65 0.64
N CYS A 79 -11.14 0.07 1.66
CA CYS A 79 -12.03 -0.49 2.68
C CYS A 79 -13.38 -0.93 2.11
N ASP A 80 -13.95 -0.20 1.14
CA ASP A 80 -15.18 -0.56 0.45
C ASP A 80 -15.06 -1.90 -0.28
N GLU A 81 -13.99 -2.06 -1.06
CA GLU A 81 -13.69 -3.30 -1.78
C GLU A 81 -13.47 -4.48 -0.83
N LEU A 82 -12.74 -4.24 0.27
CA LEU A 82 -12.53 -5.25 1.30
C LEU A 82 -13.84 -5.67 1.97
N MET A 83 -14.71 -4.71 2.30
CA MET A 83 -16.01 -4.99 2.89
C MET A 83 -16.89 -5.80 1.94
N ASP A 84 -16.89 -5.49 0.65
CA ASP A 84 -17.71 -6.22 -0.32
C ASP A 84 -17.19 -7.64 -0.55
N GLU A 85 -15.89 -7.88 -0.52
CA GLU A 85 -15.36 -9.25 -0.56
C GLU A 85 -15.69 -10.06 0.69
N ILE A 86 -15.59 -9.45 1.87
CA ILE A 86 -15.95 -10.10 3.13
C ILE A 86 -17.44 -10.49 3.09
N LYS A 87 -18.31 -9.61 2.61
CA LYS A 87 -19.75 -9.91 2.47
C LYS A 87 -20.05 -11.02 1.48
N ASN A 88 -19.23 -11.16 0.43
CA ASN A 88 -19.46 -12.11 -0.65
C ASN A 88 -18.66 -13.42 -0.49
N GLU A 89 -18.03 -13.66 0.67
CA GLU A 89 -17.24 -14.87 1.00
C GLU A 89 -16.15 -15.25 -0.02
N LYS A 90 -15.70 -14.30 -0.85
CA LYS A 90 -14.69 -14.52 -1.91
C LYS A 90 -13.28 -14.75 -1.37
N PHE A 91 -13.08 -14.66 -0.05
CA PHE A 91 -11.77 -14.79 0.59
C PHE A 91 -11.18 -16.20 0.43
N THR A 92 -12.05 -17.21 0.33
CA THR A 92 -11.67 -18.62 0.15
C THR A 92 -11.09 -18.91 -1.24
N ASP A 93 -11.57 -18.25 -2.29
CA ASP A 93 -11.11 -18.48 -3.66
C ASP A 93 -9.75 -17.81 -3.93
N LEU A 94 -9.51 -16.65 -3.33
CA LEU A 94 -8.26 -15.87 -3.50
C LEU A 94 -7.02 -16.53 -2.87
N LEU A 95 -7.17 -17.24 -1.75
CA LEU A 95 -6.05 -17.90 -1.08
C LEU A 95 -5.63 -19.20 -1.77
N VAL A 96 -6.56 -19.92 -2.40
CA VAL A 96 -6.26 -21.15 -3.15
C VAL A 96 -5.52 -20.83 -4.45
N ASP A 97 -5.94 -19.79 -5.16
CA ASP A 97 -5.32 -19.38 -6.44
C ASP A 97 -3.91 -18.77 -6.30
N HIS A 98 -3.56 -18.25 -5.11
CA HIS A 98 -2.26 -17.62 -4.85
C HIS A 98 -1.21 -18.56 -4.22
N TYR A 99 -1.62 -19.68 -3.60
CA TYR A 99 -0.72 -20.65 -2.97
C TYR A 99 -0.56 -21.98 -3.75
N MET A 100 -1.35 -22.21 -4.80
CA MET A 100 -1.27 -23.41 -5.65
C MET A 100 -0.62 -23.16 -7.03
N GLN A 101 0.20 -22.11 -7.18
CA GLN A 101 1.08 -21.90 -8.34
C GLN A 101 2.54 -21.77 -7.93
#